data_AF-A0AAN6X120-F1
#
_entry.id   AF-A0AAN6X120-F1
#
_cell.length_a   1.000
_cell.length_b   1.000
_cell.length_c   1.000
_cell.angle_alpha   90.00
_cell.angle_beta   90.00
_cell.angle_gamma   90.00
#
_symmetry.space_group_name_H-M   'P 1'
#
loop_
_entity.id
_entity.type
_entity.pdbx_description
1 polymer ?
#
loop_
_entity_poly.entity_id
_entity_poly.type
_entity_poly.pdbx_seq_one_letter_code
_entity_poly.pdbx_strand_id
1 'polypeptide(L)'
;MWWDDQTIERTVTRPFVCSHLIPEEIERLDRPLGFGDGLTDGTYWEWIEEKAKKIFLILVDLEMPDQIFGIIDDSWDDEDLPIAQDQVERLALTQSRDEKVEAAFYERQFHYLLQPLKKGNHVVYKDPDVVPLDILDRKHVAGQSPYDKVALPSQPGMVFGRLRMPLGPSTMNHEDFLLEVNGIKNVQNDHLASYWASYIHQGVGYVLFTRAADYSLKSFITTTPTCFKNMDKKDRRRQVMNWIHCLIDSVCFLHNRGLSHGNIKPSTIMFTNDNQVFFADLLRGTVEKGSFDKESYDYAAPEQWFKPASPSSPTFHRRATVTSPATVSPEKNSNTYTLSRSATAKPVSNHPMAMMHAPTPHLSPQAADIFSLGCVILDLLSFLLKKHGRPFATHRAARHKTPSRGGAVPDSSFHKNLGQVESWMTSLAKDAAKKEKDDPLFGGFVPMLHVVEHMLTLHPSERPSIHHVQAKTYKIITESCGISEPHCVHQYGGGGSGGLKLLLGTSPVDDRSDAISILTHKRNSGGASGLRSGRSSIGSRGSTSSTVRRTLSGSSAEAGRQSHYQQYQQQQQQSRSVKSELTSGLQSLRDININSGNQCRPPSANTDSNP
;
A
#
# COMPACT_ATOMS: atom_id res chain seq x y z
N MET A 1 -3.36 15.62 21.19
CA MET A 1 -1.90 15.45 21.39
C MET A 1 -1.68 13.96 21.58
N TRP A 2 -0.62 13.39 21.03
CA TRP A 2 -0.33 11.96 21.19
C TRP A 2 0.61 11.79 22.38
N TRP A 3 0.26 10.90 23.32
CA TRP A 3 1.07 10.59 24.51
C TRP A 3 1.99 9.40 24.21
N ASP A 4 3.04 9.63 23.43
CA ASP A 4 4.12 8.66 23.32
C ASP A 4 5.05 8.71 24.53
N ASP A 5 5.89 7.69 24.70
CA ASP A 5 6.79 7.57 25.86
C ASP A 5 7.65 8.84 26.03
N GLN A 6 8.17 9.40 24.93
CA GLN A 6 8.99 10.62 25.00
C GLN A 6 8.19 11.85 25.46
N THR A 7 6.93 11.97 25.02
CA THR A 7 6.04 13.05 25.43
C THR A 7 5.65 12.92 26.89
N ILE A 8 5.35 11.70 27.36
CA ILE A 8 5.05 11.41 28.76
C ILE A 8 6.25 11.79 29.63
N GLU A 9 7.44 11.28 29.29
CA GLU A 9 8.69 11.57 30.00
C GLU A 9 8.99 13.07 30.10
N ARG A 10 8.78 13.81 29.01
CA ARG A 10 9.03 15.27 28.99
C ARG A 10 7.97 16.06 29.76
N THR A 11 6.76 15.53 29.90
CA THR A 11 5.63 16.26 30.50
C THR A 11 5.56 16.02 32.00
N VAL A 12 5.70 14.76 32.45
CA VAL A 12 5.59 14.41 33.88
C VAL A 12 6.90 14.74 34.58
N THR A 13 7.05 16.02 34.89
CA THR A 13 8.18 16.59 35.64
C THR A 13 7.71 17.02 37.02
N ARG A 14 8.63 17.22 37.96
CA ARG A 14 8.29 17.65 39.32
C ARG A 14 7.44 18.92 39.36
N PRO A 15 7.77 19.99 38.61
CA PRO A 15 6.93 21.19 38.55
C PRO A 15 5.52 20.91 38.02
N PHE A 16 5.39 19.99 37.04
CA PHE A 16 4.09 19.60 36.49
C PHE A 16 3.25 18.83 37.51
N VAL A 17 3.84 17.89 38.25
CA VAL A 17 3.11 17.17 39.31
C VAL A 17 2.67 18.14 40.40
N CYS A 18 3.58 19.00 40.88
CA CYS A 18 3.24 20.01 41.88
C CYS A 18 2.15 20.99 41.42
N SER A 19 2.04 21.30 40.12
CA SER A 19 1.00 22.22 39.64
C SER A 19 -0.42 21.62 39.67
N HIS A 20 -0.54 20.31 39.85
CA HIS A 20 -1.82 19.59 39.88
C HIS A 20 -2.21 19.12 41.29
N LEU A 21 -1.38 19.38 42.30
CA LEU A 21 -1.61 18.96 43.69
C LEU A 21 -1.75 20.18 44.61
N ILE A 22 -2.45 20.03 45.73
CA ILE A 22 -2.55 21.09 46.76
C ILE A 22 -1.28 21.11 47.64
N PRO A 23 -0.99 22.19 48.39
CA PRO A 23 0.24 22.30 49.19
C PRO A 23 0.48 21.13 50.15
N GLU A 24 -0.57 20.63 50.81
CA GLU A 24 -0.47 19.50 51.74
C GLU A 24 -0.06 18.19 51.04
N GLU A 25 -0.49 18.00 49.79
CA GLU A 25 -0.14 16.85 48.95
C GLU A 25 1.28 17.00 48.36
N ILE A 26 1.68 18.22 48.03
CA ILE A 26 3.05 18.50 47.59
C ILE A 26 4.06 18.13 48.68
N GLU A 27 3.75 18.42 49.95
CA GLU A 27 4.57 17.98 51.09
C GLU A 27 4.61 16.45 51.23
N ARG A 28 3.56 15.74 50.76
CA ARG A 28 3.50 14.28 50.79
C ARG A 28 4.45 13.64 49.77
N LEU A 29 4.78 14.33 48.68
CA LEU A 29 5.68 13.82 47.64
C LEU A 29 7.07 13.44 48.18
N ASP A 30 7.58 14.18 49.17
CA ASP A 30 8.90 13.95 49.79
C ASP A 30 8.87 12.96 50.96
N ARG A 31 7.70 12.38 51.28
CA ARG A 31 7.57 11.39 52.35
C ARG A 31 7.95 9.99 51.83
N PRO A 32 8.47 9.11 52.71
CA PRO A 32 8.67 7.72 52.37
C PRO A 32 7.33 7.05 52.07
N LEU A 33 7.37 6.02 51.22
CA LEU A 33 6.19 5.26 50.83
C LEU A 33 5.48 4.63 52.04
N GLY A 34 4.14 4.62 52.01
CA GLY A 34 3.31 4.10 53.10
C GLY A 34 3.29 2.56 53.19
N PHE A 35 3.77 1.87 52.16
CA PHE A 35 3.83 0.41 52.08
C PHE A 35 5.28 -0.10 52.15
N GLY A 36 5.46 -1.40 52.40
CA GLY A 36 6.78 -2.05 52.44
C GLY A 36 7.52 -2.01 53.78
N ASP A 37 6.89 -1.54 54.87
CA ASP A 37 7.39 -1.60 56.26
C ASP A 37 8.87 -1.15 56.43
N GLY A 38 9.28 -0.12 55.68
CA GLY A 38 10.64 0.43 55.72
C GLY A 38 11.70 -0.32 54.91
N LEU A 39 11.30 -1.25 54.04
CA LEU A 39 12.20 -1.98 53.12
C LEU A 39 12.45 -1.25 51.80
N THR A 40 11.69 -0.20 51.51
CA THR A 40 11.87 0.68 50.35
C THR A 40 12.26 2.07 50.84
N ASP A 41 13.41 2.56 50.37
CA ASP A 41 13.97 3.88 50.68
C ASP A 41 13.45 5.00 49.76
N GLY A 42 12.59 4.67 48.80
CA GLY A 42 12.01 5.62 47.85
C GLY A 42 10.93 6.52 48.45
N THR A 43 10.79 7.70 47.85
CA THR A 43 9.71 8.68 48.11
C THR A 43 8.54 8.51 47.16
N TYR A 44 7.37 9.11 47.48
CA TYR A 44 6.25 9.16 46.53
C TYR A 44 6.63 9.87 45.22
N TRP A 45 7.47 10.91 45.27
CA TRP A 45 7.98 11.56 44.07
C TRP A 45 8.78 10.60 43.18
N GLU A 46 9.76 9.90 43.75
CA GLU A 46 10.60 8.96 42.99
C GLU A 46 9.77 7.83 42.39
N TRP A 47 8.73 7.36 43.09
CA TRP A 47 7.81 6.37 42.54
C TRP A 47 7.00 6.91 41.35
N ILE A 48 6.47 8.14 41.45
CA ILE A 48 5.76 8.76 40.32
C ILE A 48 6.71 8.96 39.14
N GLU A 49 7.92 9.45 39.38
CA GLU A 49 8.91 9.71 38.35
C GLU A 49 9.38 8.43 37.64
N GLU A 50 9.61 7.35 38.38
CA GLU A 50 10.19 6.13 37.81
C GLU A 50 9.14 5.12 37.33
N LYS A 51 7.95 5.10 37.94
CA LYS A 51 7.02 3.98 37.80
C LYS A 51 5.56 4.33 37.54
N ALA A 52 5.09 5.55 37.81
CA ALA A 52 3.65 5.86 37.76
C ALA A 52 3.30 7.10 36.92
N LYS A 53 4.14 7.45 35.94
CA LYS A 53 3.92 8.63 35.09
C LYS A 53 2.64 8.52 34.27
N LYS A 54 2.33 7.35 33.71
CA LYS A 54 1.12 7.14 32.89
C LYS A 54 -0.12 7.16 33.76
N ILE A 55 -0.10 6.47 34.91
CA ILE A 55 -1.23 6.51 35.85
C ILE A 55 -1.49 7.94 36.32
N PHE A 56 -0.45 8.69 36.70
CA PHE A 56 -0.64 10.08 37.11
C PHE A 56 -1.28 10.93 36.01
N LEU A 57 -0.85 10.78 34.75
CA LEU A 57 -1.48 11.49 33.64
C LEU A 57 -2.93 11.10 33.42
N ILE A 58 -3.29 9.81 33.55
CA ILE A 58 -4.69 9.35 33.47
C ILE A 58 -5.52 10.03 34.56
N LEU A 59 -5.02 10.08 35.78
CA LEU A 59 -5.71 10.73 36.91
C LEU A 59 -5.89 12.24 36.71
N VAL A 60 -4.87 12.93 36.21
CA VAL A 60 -4.97 14.35 35.82
C VAL A 60 -6.06 14.54 34.77
N ASP A 61 -6.11 13.66 33.77
CA ASP A 61 -7.09 13.69 32.68
C ASP A 61 -8.54 13.37 33.12
N LEU A 62 -8.69 12.76 34.30
CA LEU A 62 -9.95 12.50 34.98
C LEU A 62 -10.26 13.53 36.08
N GLU A 63 -9.42 14.55 36.24
CA GLU A 63 -9.53 15.61 37.25
C GLU A 63 -9.42 15.10 38.71
N MET A 64 -8.64 14.04 38.94
CA MET A 64 -8.43 13.42 40.28
C MET A 64 -6.95 13.09 40.57
N PRO A 65 -6.02 14.06 40.40
CA PRO A 65 -4.57 13.79 40.55
C PRO A 65 -4.15 13.34 41.95
N ASP A 66 -4.91 13.69 42.99
CA ASP A 66 -4.67 13.35 44.40
C ASP A 66 -4.77 11.84 44.69
N GLN A 67 -5.55 11.11 43.88
CA GLN A 67 -5.74 9.67 44.05
C GLN A 67 -4.45 8.86 43.79
N ILE A 68 -3.41 9.49 43.23
CA ILE A 68 -2.12 8.85 42.97
C ILE A 68 -1.50 8.24 44.23
N PHE A 69 -1.68 8.86 45.39
CA PHE A 69 -1.10 8.35 46.63
C PHE A 69 -1.74 7.04 47.09
N GLY A 70 -3.07 6.91 46.94
CA GLY A 70 -3.79 5.68 47.28
C GLY A 70 -3.41 4.53 46.35
N ILE A 71 -3.31 4.82 45.05
CA ILE A 71 -2.85 3.86 44.03
C ILE A 71 -1.44 3.35 44.36
N ILE A 72 -0.53 4.26 44.72
CA ILE A 72 0.84 3.91 45.10
C ILE A 72 0.85 3.12 46.41
N ASP A 73 0.04 3.49 47.41
CA ASP A 73 -0.06 2.76 48.68
C ASP A 73 -0.53 1.31 48.48
N ASP A 74 -1.40 1.08 47.49
CA ASP A 74 -1.85 -0.25 47.05
C ASP A 74 -0.87 -0.94 46.08
N SER A 75 0.31 -0.35 45.86
CA SER A 75 1.42 -0.87 45.04
C SER A 75 1.14 -1.01 43.55
N TRP A 76 0.21 -0.23 43.00
CA TRP A 76 -0.02 -0.18 41.55
C TRP A 76 0.99 0.72 40.85
N ASP A 77 1.46 0.30 39.68
CA ASP A 77 2.34 1.08 38.82
C ASP A 77 2.04 0.95 37.31
N ASP A 78 2.80 1.67 36.48
CA ASP A 78 2.58 1.71 35.03
C ASP A 78 2.79 0.34 34.35
N GLU A 79 3.48 -0.63 34.97
CA GLU A 79 3.64 -1.98 34.44
C GLU A 79 2.38 -2.84 34.62
N ASP A 80 1.49 -2.45 35.54
CA ASP A 80 0.18 -3.10 35.72
C ASP A 80 -0.84 -2.69 34.63
N LEU A 81 -0.54 -1.65 33.85
CA LEU A 81 -1.38 -1.22 32.75
C LEU A 81 -1.22 -2.17 31.52
N PRO A 82 -2.31 -2.51 30.81
CA PRO A 82 -3.68 -2.07 31.04
C PRO A 82 -4.40 -2.88 32.13
N ILE A 83 -5.05 -2.18 33.06
CA ILE A 83 -5.90 -2.76 34.09
C ILE A 83 -7.22 -3.19 33.44
N ALA A 84 -7.60 -4.46 33.66
CA ALA A 84 -8.85 -5.01 33.15
C ALA A 84 -10.06 -4.31 33.78
N GLN A 85 -11.17 -4.21 33.04
CA GLN A 85 -12.34 -3.43 33.44
C GLN A 85 -12.92 -3.87 34.79
N ASP A 86 -12.88 -5.17 35.09
CA ASP A 86 -13.32 -5.77 36.35
C ASP A 86 -12.35 -5.57 37.51
N GLN A 87 -11.12 -5.13 37.24
CA GLN A 87 -10.09 -4.85 38.24
C GLN A 87 -9.95 -3.36 38.56
N VAL A 88 -10.54 -2.47 37.76
CA VAL A 88 -10.50 -1.02 38.01
C VAL A 88 -11.18 -0.65 39.33
N GLU A 89 -12.18 -1.41 39.77
CA GLU A 89 -12.81 -1.22 41.09
C GLU A 89 -11.81 -1.31 42.25
N ARG A 90 -10.68 -2.01 42.07
CA ARG A 90 -9.62 -2.14 43.09
C ARG A 90 -8.76 -0.91 43.26
N LEU A 91 -8.80 0.02 42.30
CA LEU A 91 -8.08 1.30 42.42
C LEU A 91 -8.74 2.24 43.42
N ALA A 92 -9.98 1.94 43.85
CA ALA A 92 -10.71 2.70 44.87
C ALA A 92 -10.71 4.22 44.64
N LEU A 93 -10.83 4.64 43.38
CA LEU A 93 -10.70 6.04 42.92
C LEU A 93 -11.71 7.01 43.56
N THR A 94 -12.80 6.49 44.11
CA THR A 94 -13.87 7.23 44.76
C THR A 94 -14.25 6.55 46.08
N GLN A 95 -14.70 7.34 47.07
CA GLN A 95 -15.08 6.83 48.39
C GLN A 95 -16.21 5.77 48.34
N SER A 96 -17.08 5.87 47.35
CA SER A 96 -18.09 4.87 47.00
C SER A 96 -17.91 4.45 45.56
N ARG A 97 -18.19 3.18 45.25
CA ARG A 97 -18.12 2.63 43.89
C ARG A 97 -18.86 3.52 42.88
N ASP A 98 -18.15 3.99 41.85
CA ASP A 98 -18.71 4.76 40.74
C ASP A 98 -18.29 4.12 39.41
N GLU A 99 -19.22 3.36 38.82
CA GLU A 99 -19.01 2.65 37.56
C GLU A 99 -18.64 3.60 36.40
N LYS A 100 -19.04 4.88 36.46
CA LYS A 100 -18.71 5.84 35.40
C LYS A 100 -17.25 6.25 35.44
N VAL A 101 -16.72 6.50 36.64
CA VAL A 101 -15.30 6.83 36.84
C VAL A 101 -14.44 5.63 36.50
N GLU A 102 -14.85 4.43 36.94
CA GLU A 102 -14.16 3.17 36.61
C GLU A 102 -14.12 2.94 35.09
N ALA A 103 -15.26 3.11 34.40
CA ALA A 103 -15.30 3.00 32.94
C ALA A 103 -14.46 4.08 32.25
N ALA A 104 -14.47 5.32 32.77
CA ALA A 104 -13.67 6.41 32.22
C ALA A 104 -12.17 6.16 32.37
N PHE A 105 -11.71 5.67 33.52
CA PHE A 105 -10.32 5.23 33.72
C PHE A 105 -9.96 4.11 32.77
N TYR A 106 -10.82 3.08 32.69
CA TYR A 106 -10.62 1.94 31.80
C TYR A 106 -10.43 2.37 30.34
N GLU A 107 -11.25 3.28 29.83
CA GLU A 107 -11.12 3.78 28.45
C GLU A 107 -9.91 4.70 28.29
N ARG A 108 -9.63 5.55 29.28
CA ARG A 108 -8.59 6.58 29.18
C ARG A 108 -7.19 5.99 29.16
N GLN A 109 -6.92 4.89 29.85
CA GLN A 109 -5.59 4.28 29.89
C GLN A 109 -5.01 3.98 28.49
N PHE A 110 -5.85 3.58 27.53
CA PHE A 110 -5.40 3.25 26.17
C PHE A 110 -4.87 4.45 25.38
N HIS A 111 -5.15 5.68 25.82
CA HIS A 111 -4.55 6.89 25.26
C HIS A 111 -3.10 7.13 25.71
N TYR A 112 -2.66 6.47 26.79
CA TYR A 112 -1.31 6.55 27.37
C TYR A 112 -0.49 5.26 27.16
N LEU A 113 -1.13 4.22 26.64
CA LEU A 113 -0.52 2.93 26.30
C LEU A 113 -0.34 2.80 24.78
N LEU A 114 0.04 3.90 24.12
CA LEU A 114 0.19 3.94 22.68
C LEU A 114 1.34 3.04 22.24
N GLN A 115 1.06 2.11 21.32
CA GLN A 115 2.11 1.36 20.65
C GLN A 115 2.43 2.02 19.31
N PRO A 116 3.57 2.75 19.17
CA PRO A 116 3.90 3.44 17.92
C PRO A 116 4.24 2.46 16.81
N LEU A 117 3.77 2.75 15.60
CA LEU A 117 4.19 2.04 14.40
C LEU A 117 5.64 2.40 14.08
N LYS A 118 6.48 1.38 13.90
CA LYS A 118 7.88 1.52 13.49
C LYS A 118 8.07 0.97 12.08
N LYS A 119 9.00 1.56 11.33
CA LYS A 119 9.35 1.10 9.98
C LYS A 119 9.73 -0.39 10.00
N GLY A 120 9.13 -1.16 9.10
CA GLY A 120 9.34 -2.60 8.96
C GLY A 120 8.42 -3.45 9.84
N ASN A 121 7.77 -2.90 10.86
CA ASN A 121 7.05 -3.69 11.85
C ASN A 121 5.62 -4.02 11.43
N HIS A 122 5.11 -5.09 12.02
CA HIS A 122 3.71 -5.47 12.03
C HIS A 122 3.21 -5.41 13.48
N VAL A 123 2.06 -4.75 13.72
CA VAL A 123 1.48 -4.62 15.06
C VAL A 123 0.04 -5.14 15.06
N VAL A 124 -0.33 -5.92 16.07
CA VAL A 124 -1.73 -6.35 16.26
C VAL A 124 -2.29 -5.58 17.44
N TYR A 125 -3.17 -4.63 17.14
CA TYR A 125 -3.88 -3.85 18.15
C TYR A 125 -5.12 -4.60 18.60
N LYS A 126 -5.35 -4.62 19.91
CA LYS A 126 -6.60 -5.07 20.53
C LYS A 126 -7.71 -4.07 20.25
N ASP A 127 -8.95 -4.49 20.41
CA ASP A 127 -10.12 -3.63 20.15
C ASP A 127 -10.13 -2.28 20.89
N PRO A 128 -9.75 -2.20 22.19
CA PRO A 128 -9.71 -0.93 22.91
C PRO A 128 -8.46 -0.09 22.62
N ASP A 129 -7.43 -0.66 21.98
CA ASP A 129 -6.18 0.06 21.73
C ASP A 129 -6.40 1.23 20.76
N VAL A 130 -5.68 2.33 21.00
CA VAL A 130 -5.66 3.49 20.12
C VAL A 130 -4.48 3.38 19.16
N VAL A 131 -4.75 3.37 17.86
CA VAL A 131 -3.70 3.39 16.83
C VAL A 131 -3.17 4.82 16.66
N PRO A 132 -1.88 5.10 16.92
CA PRO A 132 -1.33 6.45 16.92
C PRO A 132 -1.06 6.95 15.50
N LEU A 133 -2.12 7.41 14.81
CA LEU A 133 -2.04 8.01 13.48
C LEU A 133 -3.14 9.04 13.26
N ASP A 134 -2.84 10.04 12.43
CA ASP A 134 -3.78 11.07 12.00
C ASP A 134 -4.26 10.77 10.58
N ILE A 135 -5.58 10.74 10.35
CA ILE A 135 -6.15 10.53 9.02
C ILE A 135 -6.33 11.89 8.34
N LEU A 136 -5.55 12.14 7.28
CA LEU A 136 -5.47 13.45 6.62
C LEU A 136 -6.55 13.68 5.57
N ASP A 137 -6.91 12.64 4.80
CA ASP A 137 -7.93 12.74 3.75
C ASP A 137 -9.05 11.74 4.05
N ARG A 138 -10.03 12.16 4.86
CA ARG A 138 -11.30 11.42 5.03
C ARG A 138 -12.25 11.72 3.86
N LYS A 139 -11.80 11.48 2.62
CA LYS A 139 -12.65 11.69 1.43
C LYS A 139 -13.71 10.61 1.22
N HIS A 140 -13.97 9.76 2.22
CA HIS A 140 -14.86 8.62 2.05
C HIS A 140 -16.20 8.78 2.74
N VAL A 141 -17.21 9.00 1.90
CA VAL A 141 -18.51 8.34 2.05
C VAL A 141 -18.26 6.82 1.98
N ALA A 142 -18.96 6.02 2.78
CA ALA A 142 -18.79 4.57 2.82
C ALA A 142 -18.85 3.94 1.41
N GLY A 143 -17.76 3.28 0.97
CA GLY A 143 -17.73 2.44 -0.23
C GLY A 143 -16.83 2.86 -1.40
N GLN A 144 -15.95 3.87 -1.28
CA GLN A 144 -14.94 4.17 -2.31
C GLN A 144 -13.50 4.04 -1.79
N SER A 145 -12.60 3.61 -2.68
CA SER A 145 -11.14 3.38 -2.56
C SER A 145 -10.63 2.76 -1.25
N PRO A 146 -9.96 1.60 -1.28
CA PRO A 146 -9.36 1.02 -0.07
C PRO A 146 -8.12 1.81 0.42
N TYR A 147 -7.80 2.95 -0.19
CA TYR A 147 -6.64 3.78 0.14
C TYR A 147 -7.04 5.09 0.84
N ASP A 148 -6.38 5.37 1.97
CA ASP A 148 -6.43 6.62 2.73
C ASP A 148 -5.05 7.28 2.80
N LYS A 149 -5.00 8.55 3.21
CA LYS A 149 -3.76 9.24 3.58
C LYS A 149 -3.68 9.42 5.08
N VAL A 150 -2.53 9.08 5.65
CA VAL A 150 -2.29 9.19 7.09
C VAL A 150 -0.95 9.84 7.39
N ALA A 151 -0.85 10.49 8.54
CA ALA A 151 0.39 10.95 9.14
C ALA A 151 0.64 10.19 10.44
N LEU A 152 1.92 10.00 10.76
CA LEU A 152 2.33 9.37 12.00
C LEU A 152 2.94 10.43 12.93
N PRO A 153 2.59 10.44 14.22
CA PRO A 153 3.16 11.40 15.17
C PRO A 153 4.68 11.28 15.27
N SER A 154 5.19 10.05 15.19
CA SER A 154 6.61 9.73 15.22
C SER A 154 7.38 10.14 13.95
N GLN A 155 6.69 10.56 12.89
CA GLN A 155 7.27 10.95 11.60
C GLN A 155 6.63 12.26 11.11
N PRO A 156 6.89 13.39 11.80
CA PRO A 156 6.27 14.67 11.47
C PRO A 156 6.63 15.11 10.04
N GLY A 157 5.64 15.65 9.32
CA GLY A 157 5.80 16.13 7.95
C GLY A 157 5.74 15.05 6.86
N MET A 158 5.75 13.76 7.23
CA MET A 158 5.59 12.66 6.28
C MET A 158 4.13 12.24 6.12
N VAL A 159 3.74 11.95 4.88
CA VAL A 159 2.39 11.46 4.55
C VAL A 159 2.48 10.07 3.94
N PHE A 160 1.79 9.11 4.55
CA PHE A 160 1.77 7.72 4.15
C PHE A 160 0.47 7.38 3.42
N GLY A 161 0.57 6.53 2.41
CA GLY A 161 -0.61 5.86 1.84
C GLY A 161 -1.00 4.67 2.72
N ARG A 162 -2.26 4.56 3.12
CA ARG A 162 -2.76 3.45 3.93
C ARG A 162 -3.77 2.63 3.13
N LEU A 163 -3.45 1.37 2.87
CA LEU A 163 -4.40 0.40 2.32
C LEU A 163 -5.17 -0.29 3.44
N ARG A 164 -6.48 -0.42 3.27
CA ARG A 164 -7.40 -1.11 4.17
C ARG A 164 -7.88 -2.42 3.55
N MET A 165 -7.77 -3.52 4.29
CA MET A 165 -8.19 -4.86 3.85
C MET A 165 -9.02 -5.55 4.94
N PRO A 166 -10.34 -5.70 4.75
CA PRO A 166 -11.19 -6.41 5.71
C PRO A 166 -10.77 -7.88 5.85
N LEU A 167 -10.62 -8.36 7.09
CA LEU A 167 -10.24 -9.74 7.38
C LEU A 167 -11.48 -10.52 7.85
N GLY A 168 -11.58 -11.78 7.43
CA GLY A 168 -12.75 -12.60 7.76
C GLY A 168 -12.92 -13.84 6.89
N PRO A 169 -13.92 -14.69 7.19
CA PRO A 169 -14.11 -15.98 6.53
C PRO A 169 -14.39 -15.89 5.03
N SER A 170 -15.07 -14.83 4.60
CA SER A 170 -15.37 -14.54 3.19
C SER A 170 -14.30 -13.70 2.49
N THR A 171 -13.35 -13.16 3.24
CA THR A 171 -12.25 -12.32 2.74
C THR A 171 -10.90 -13.02 3.02
N MET A 172 -9.83 -12.25 3.15
CA MET A 172 -8.50 -12.73 3.49
C MET A 172 -8.44 -13.09 4.99
N ASN A 173 -7.84 -14.22 5.34
CA ASN A 173 -7.58 -14.56 6.74
C ASN A 173 -6.31 -13.85 7.26
N HIS A 174 -6.05 -13.94 8.56
CA HIS A 174 -4.90 -13.25 9.17
C HIS A 174 -3.55 -13.80 8.68
N GLU A 175 -3.43 -15.10 8.46
CA GLU A 175 -2.18 -15.74 8.02
C GLU A 175 -1.82 -15.33 6.59
N ASP A 176 -2.80 -15.38 5.68
CA ASP A 176 -2.68 -14.93 4.29
C ASP A 176 -2.29 -13.45 4.22
N PHE A 177 -2.88 -12.62 5.08
CA PHE A 177 -2.50 -11.20 5.18
C PHE A 177 -1.02 -11.04 5.55
N LEU A 178 -0.54 -11.77 6.55
CA LEU A 178 0.85 -11.72 6.97
C LEU A 178 1.80 -12.26 5.89
N LEU A 179 1.41 -13.33 5.19
CA LEU A 179 2.18 -13.86 4.07
C LEU A 179 2.36 -12.83 2.95
N GLU A 180 1.29 -12.14 2.57
CA GLU A 180 1.33 -11.09 1.54
C GLU A 180 2.17 -9.89 1.99
N VAL A 181 2.00 -9.43 3.24
CA VAL A 181 2.82 -8.35 3.82
C VAL A 181 4.31 -8.72 3.83
N ASN A 182 4.64 -9.94 4.27
CA ASN A 182 6.02 -10.41 4.31
C ASN A 182 6.63 -10.53 2.90
N GLY A 183 5.82 -10.86 1.89
CA GLY A 183 6.25 -10.90 0.48
C GLY A 183 6.71 -9.55 -0.06
N ILE A 184 6.12 -8.44 0.41
CA ILE A 184 6.45 -7.08 -0.08
C ILE A 184 7.38 -6.29 0.84
N LYS A 185 7.59 -6.75 2.08
CA LYS A 185 8.33 -6.02 3.13
C LYS A 185 9.73 -5.55 2.70
N ASN A 186 10.44 -6.38 1.94
CA ASN A 186 11.81 -6.12 1.48
C ASN A 186 11.88 -5.56 0.04
N VAL A 187 10.73 -5.24 -0.57
CA VAL A 187 10.65 -4.70 -1.94
C VAL A 187 10.53 -3.19 -1.85
N GLN A 188 11.65 -2.50 -2.11
CA GLN A 188 11.75 -1.04 -1.98
C GLN A 188 12.23 -0.42 -3.30
N ASN A 189 11.45 0.50 -3.86
CA ASN A 189 11.76 1.19 -5.11
C ASN A 189 11.01 2.54 -5.19
N ASP A 190 11.60 3.53 -5.86
CA ASP A 190 11.02 4.87 -5.96
C ASP A 190 9.74 4.97 -6.78
N HIS A 191 9.49 3.97 -7.61
CA HIS A 191 8.32 3.91 -8.46
C HIS A 191 7.45 2.69 -8.10
N LEU A 192 7.55 2.23 -6.84
CA LEU A 192 6.62 1.30 -6.20
C LEU A 192 6.07 1.91 -4.91
N ALA A 193 4.82 1.55 -4.57
CA ALA A 193 4.24 1.73 -3.25
C ALA A 193 5.00 0.81 -2.28
N SER A 194 6.11 1.34 -1.75
CA SER A 194 7.04 0.56 -0.95
C SER A 194 6.52 0.43 0.47
N TYR A 195 6.55 -0.80 1.00
CA TYR A 195 6.08 -1.11 2.34
C TYR A 195 6.79 -0.27 3.40
N TRP A 196 6.03 0.30 4.33
CA TRP A 196 6.57 1.00 5.50
C TRP A 196 6.25 0.26 6.80
N ALA A 197 4.98 -0.02 7.09
CA ALA A 197 4.56 -0.84 8.24
C ALA A 197 3.19 -1.46 7.96
N SER A 198 2.74 -2.35 8.84
CA SER A 198 1.38 -2.89 8.80
C SER A 198 0.82 -3.06 10.19
N TYR A 199 -0.50 -3.14 10.29
CA TYR A 199 -1.15 -3.47 11.54
C TYR A 199 -2.51 -4.12 11.33
N ILE A 200 -3.02 -4.79 12.36
CA ILE A 200 -4.40 -5.28 12.41
C ILE A 200 -5.10 -4.55 13.55
N HIS A 201 -6.33 -4.09 13.31
CA HIS A 201 -7.19 -3.51 14.33
C HIS A 201 -8.65 -3.74 13.96
N GLN A 202 -9.47 -4.20 14.92
CA GLN A 202 -10.91 -4.40 14.78
C GLN A 202 -11.30 -5.25 13.55
N GLY A 203 -10.61 -6.37 13.34
CA GLY A 203 -10.88 -7.29 12.22
C GLY A 203 -10.46 -6.77 10.84
N VAL A 204 -9.63 -5.73 10.77
CA VAL A 204 -9.16 -5.15 9.51
C VAL A 204 -7.64 -5.07 9.50
N GLY A 205 -7.03 -5.54 8.41
CA GLY A 205 -5.61 -5.40 8.15
C GLY A 205 -5.33 -4.09 7.41
N TYR A 206 -4.28 -3.40 7.83
CA TYR A 206 -3.83 -2.14 7.27
C TYR A 206 -2.36 -2.22 6.88
N VAL A 207 -2.03 -1.64 5.73
CA VAL A 207 -0.65 -1.56 5.24
C VAL A 207 -0.33 -0.11 4.91
N LEU A 208 0.77 0.39 5.48
CA LEU A 208 1.30 1.72 5.22
C LEU A 208 2.38 1.66 4.16
N PHE A 209 2.32 2.59 3.22
CA PHE A 209 3.27 2.78 2.13
C PHE A 209 3.91 4.15 2.23
N THR A 210 5.19 4.24 1.84
CA THR A 210 5.98 5.49 1.93
C THR A 210 5.42 6.63 1.10
N ARG A 211 4.75 6.34 -0.02
CA ARG A 211 4.11 7.35 -0.87
C ARG A 211 2.59 7.28 -0.76
N ALA A 212 1.98 8.45 -0.61
CA ALA A 212 0.54 8.62 -0.69
C ALA A 212 0.12 9.05 -2.10
N ALA A 213 -0.81 8.32 -2.70
CA ALA A 213 -1.34 8.66 -4.02
C ALA A 213 -2.31 9.85 -3.95
N ASP A 214 -2.23 10.75 -4.92
CA ASP A 214 -3.19 11.83 -5.18
C ASP A 214 -4.18 11.45 -6.28
N TYR A 215 -3.69 10.76 -7.31
CA TYR A 215 -4.48 10.32 -8.45
C TYR A 215 -3.94 9.02 -9.04
N SER A 216 -4.83 8.20 -9.60
CA SER A 216 -4.47 7.07 -10.46
C SER A 216 -4.30 7.53 -11.91
N LEU A 217 -3.60 6.75 -12.75
CA LEU A 217 -3.50 6.99 -14.19
C LEU A 217 -4.88 7.03 -14.85
N LYS A 218 -5.81 6.18 -14.39
CA LYS A 218 -7.21 6.19 -14.84
C LYS A 218 -7.87 7.55 -14.62
N SER A 219 -7.76 8.10 -13.41
CA SER A 219 -8.30 9.43 -13.11
C SER A 219 -7.52 10.55 -13.81
N PHE A 220 -6.19 10.42 -13.93
CA PHE A 220 -5.33 11.41 -14.57
C PHE A 220 -5.64 11.60 -16.05
N ILE A 221 -5.81 10.49 -16.78
CA ILE A 221 -6.17 10.48 -18.20
C ILE A 221 -7.57 11.08 -18.38
N THR A 222 -8.50 10.82 -17.46
CA THR A 222 -9.87 11.33 -17.53
C THR A 222 -9.95 12.82 -17.18
N THR A 223 -9.20 13.25 -16.17
CA THR A 223 -9.18 14.61 -15.65
C THR A 223 -7.76 14.97 -15.29
N THR A 224 -7.06 15.60 -16.22
CA THR A 224 -5.65 15.97 -16.02
C THR A 224 -5.53 17.01 -14.89
N PRO A 225 -4.74 16.73 -13.83
CA PRO A 225 -4.52 17.62 -12.70
C PRO A 225 -3.92 18.98 -13.08
N THR A 226 -4.14 19.97 -12.23
CA THR A 226 -3.62 21.35 -12.39
C THR A 226 -2.10 21.41 -12.30
N CYS A 227 -1.50 20.66 -11.36
CA CYS A 227 -0.04 20.57 -11.23
C CYS A 227 0.63 20.17 -12.55
N PHE A 228 0.06 19.22 -13.29
CA PHE A 228 0.55 18.83 -14.60
C PHE A 228 0.22 19.86 -15.69
N LYS A 229 -1.00 20.44 -15.69
CA LYS A 229 -1.40 21.45 -16.67
C LYS A 229 -0.54 22.71 -16.63
N ASN A 230 -0.07 23.10 -15.44
CA ASN A 230 0.73 24.30 -15.23
C ASN A 230 2.17 24.17 -15.74
N MET A 231 2.66 22.95 -15.97
CA MET A 231 3.97 22.73 -16.58
C MET A 231 3.99 23.17 -18.04
N ASP A 232 5.17 23.54 -18.53
CA ASP A 232 5.35 23.89 -19.94
C ASP A 232 5.07 22.71 -20.88
N LYS A 233 4.67 23.03 -22.12
CA LYS A 233 4.26 22.00 -23.09
C LYS A 233 5.35 20.98 -23.37
N LYS A 234 6.62 21.40 -23.44
CA LYS A 234 7.77 20.51 -23.66
C LYS A 234 8.05 19.65 -22.42
N ASP A 235 8.01 20.25 -21.24
CA ASP A 235 8.26 19.55 -19.97
C ASP A 235 7.19 18.50 -19.68
N ARG A 236 5.91 18.79 -19.96
CA ARG A 236 4.84 17.78 -19.89
C ARG A 236 5.13 16.57 -20.77
N ARG A 237 5.66 16.79 -21.97
CA ARG A 237 5.98 15.70 -22.91
C ARG A 237 7.16 14.88 -22.40
N ARG A 238 8.23 15.55 -21.97
CA ARG A 238 9.39 14.91 -21.34
C ARG A 238 8.99 14.11 -20.09
N GLN A 239 8.11 14.66 -19.25
CA GLN A 239 7.64 14.00 -18.04
C GLN A 239 6.92 12.68 -18.33
N VAL A 240 6.04 12.63 -19.35
CA VAL A 240 5.37 11.38 -19.72
C VAL A 240 6.35 10.35 -20.28
N MET A 241 7.37 10.77 -21.05
CA MET A 241 8.42 9.86 -21.51
C MET A 241 9.25 9.31 -20.33
N ASN A 242 9.55 10.16 -19.34
CA ASN A 242 10.16 9.72 -18.09
C ASN A 242 9.26 8.74 -17.33
N TRP A 243 7.94 8.96 -17.28
CA TRP A 243 7.02 8.00 -16.65
C TRP A 243 7.07 6.62 -17.33
N ILE A 244 7.06 6.58 -18.67
CA ILE A 244 7.21 5.33 -19.43
C ILE A 244 8.50 4.61 -19.01
N HIS A 245 9.60 5.34 -18.95
CA HIS A 245 10.90 4.81 -18.52
C HIS A 245 10.88 4.27 -17.10
N CYS A 246 10.39 5.06 -16.13
CA CYS A 246 10.28 4.70 -14.73
C CYS A 246 9.46 3.42 -14.53
N LEU A 247 8.31 3.31 -15.20
CA LEU A 247 7.46 2.13 -15.11
C LEU A 247 8.15 0.87 -15.63
N ILE A 248 8.84 0.96 -16.78
CA ILE A 248 9.60 -0.16 -17.34
C ILE A 248 10.75 -0.56 -16.42
N ASP A 249 11.47 0.42 -15.89
CA ASP A 249 12.60 0.21 -15.00
C ASP A 249 12.18 -0.45 -13.67
N SER A 250 11.03 -0.06 -13.10
CA SER A 250 10.44 -0.71 -11.92
C SER A 250 10.03 -2.16 -12.15
N VAL A 251 9.42 -2.45 -13.30
CA VAL A 251 9.07 -3.85 -13.64
C VAL A 251 10.35 -4.66 -13.86
N CYS A 252 11.39 -4.05 -14.45
CA CYS A 252 12.72 -4.68 -14.56
C CYS A 252 13.29 -5.01 -13.18
N PHE A 253 13.25 -4.05 -12.25
CA PHE A 253 13.64 -4.24 -10.85
C PHE A 253 12.92 -5.42 -10.16
N LEU A 254 11.61 -5.58 -10.40
CA LEU A 254 10.82 -6.69 -9.86
C LEU A 254 11.20 -8.03 -10.50
N HIS A 255 11.28 -8.08 -11.84
CA HIS A 255 11.56 -9.33 -12.56
C HIS A 255 12.95 -9.86 -12.28
N ASN A 256 13.94 -8.99 -12.07
CA ASN A 256 15.31 -9.38 -11.66
C ASN A 256 15.36 -10.03 -10.28
N ARG A 257 14.32 -9.87 -9.45
CA ARG A 257 14.16 -10.57 -8.17
C ARG A 257 13.30 -11.83 -8.27
N GLY A 258 12.96 -12.25 -9.49
CA GLY A 258 12.02 -13.35 -9.73
C GLY A 258 10.57 -13.02 -9.38
N LEU A 259 10.25 -11.74 -9.15
CA LEU A 259 8.90 -11.28 -8.83
C LEU A 259 8.17 -10.84 -10.10
N SER A 260 6.86 -10.67 -9.98
CA SER A 260 5.97 -10.07 -10.98
C SER A 260 5.01 -9.12 -10.25
N HIS A 261 4.62 -8.03 -10.90
CA HIS A 261 3.63 -7.12 -10.37
C HIS A 261 2.23 -7.76 -10.32
N GLY A 262 1.81 -8.45 -11.39
CA GLY A 262 0.60 -9.25 -11.44
C GLY A 262 -0.72 -8.48 -11.67
N ASN A 263 -0.77 -7.18 -11.36
CA ASN A 263 -1.97 -6.34 -11.56
C ASN A 263 -1.69 -4.98 -12.24
N ILE A 264 -0.91 -4.96 -13.33
CA ILE A 264 -0.60 -3.71 -14.04
C ILE A 264 -1.83 -3.23 -14.83
N LYS A 265 -2.39 -2.08 -14.45
CA LYS A 265 -3.52 -1.42 -15.13
C LYS A 265 -3.57 0.07 -14.75
N PRO A 266 -4.35 0.93 -15.45
CA PRO A 266 -4.39 2.36 -15.14
C PRO A 266 -4.82 2.70 -13.70
N SER A 267 -5.68 1.89 -13.07
CA SER A 267 -6.06 2.12 -11.67
C SER A 267 -4.99 1.76 -10.64
N THR A 268 -3.97 0.98 -11.00
CA THR A 268 -2.86 0.57 -10.11
C THR A 268 -1.57 1.36 -10.36
N ILE A 269 -1.59 2.27 -11.34
CA ILE A 269 -0.51 3.24 -11.54
C ILE A 269 -0.94 4.54 -10.89
N MET A 270 -0.20 4.94 -9.86
CA MET A 270 -0.51 6.08 -9.02
C MET A 270 0.46 7.22 -9.27
N PHE A 271 0.02 8.40 -8.86
CA PHE A 271 0.81 9.60 -8.93
C PHE A 271 0.62 10.45 -7.67
N THR A 272 1.66 11.20 -7.36
CA THR A 272 1.67 12.25 -6.35
C THR A 272 1.50 13.63 -6.99
N ASN A 273 1.16 14.65 -6.21
CA ASN A 273 1.00 16.04 -6.69
C ASN A 273 2.25 16.65 -7.33
N ASP A 274 3.44 16.16 -6.98
CA ASP A 274 4.73 16.48 -7.61
C ASP A 274 4.99 15.69 -8.91
N ASN A 275 3.95 15.06 -9.48
CA ASN A 275 3.99 14.34 -10.75
C ASN A 275 4.91 13.11 -10.76
N GLN A 276 5.21 12.51 -9.61
CA GLN A 276 5.96 11.25 -9.54
C GLN A 276 5.01 10.08 -9.79
N VAL A 277 5.43 9.14 -10.65
CA VAL A 277 4.67 7.94 -10.97
C VAL A 277 5.15 6.77 -10.13
N PHE A 278 4.24 5.90 -9.69
CA PHE A 278 4.60 4.64 -9.03
C PHE A 278 3.51 3.59 -9.20
N PHE A 279 3.88 2.32 -9.14
CA PHE A 279 2.91 1.23 -9.06
C PHE A 279 2.40 1.04 -7.64
N ALA A 280 1.10 0.79 -7.50
CA ALA A 280 0.45 0.35 -6.27
C ALA A 280 -0.11 -1.06 -6.46
N ASP A 281 -0.67 -1.61 -5.38
CA ASP A 281 -1.42 -2.87 -5.41
C ASP A 281 -0.56 -4.10 -5.75
N LEU A 282 0.56 -4.25 -5.03
CA LEU A 282 1.42 -5.45 -5.06
C LEU A 282 0.81 -6.63 -4.28
N LEU A 283 -0.29 -6.41 -3.54
CA LEU A 283 -0.92 -7.38 -2.66
C LEU A 283 -2.09 -8.04 -3.39
N ARG A 284 -2.13 -9.37 -3.43
CA ARG A 284 -3.08 -10.12 -4.27
C ARG A 284 -4.54 -10.10 -3.77
N GLY A 285 -4.77 -9.62 -2.54
CA GLY A 285 -6.03 -9.70 -1.81
C GLY A 285 -7.01 -8.54 -1.96
N THR A 286 -6.69 -7.50 -2.75
CA THR A 286 -7.50 -6.27 -2.84
C THR A 286 -8.74 -6.41 -3.74
N VAL A 287 -8.86 -7.50 -4.50
CA VAL A 287 -9.99 -7.73 -5.41
C VAL A 287 -11.16 -8.35 -4.63
N GLU A 288 -12.29 -7.63 -4.58
CA GLU A 288 -13.54 -8.16 -4.04
C GLU A 288 -13.93 -9.45 -4.75
N LYS A 289 -13.96 -10.55 -4.00
CA LYS A 289 -14.30 -11.88 -4.47
C LYS A 289 -15.76 -11.88 -4.97
N GLY A 290 -16.00 -11.68 -6.26
CA GLY A 290 -17.32 -11.85 -6.87
C GLY A 290 -17.75 -10.81 -7.91
N SER A 291 -17.06 -9.69 -8.08
CA SER A 291 -17.37 -8.71 -9.14
C SER A 291 -16.41 -8.88 -10.34
N PHE A 292 -16.97 -8.81 -11.55
CA PHE A 292 -16.15 -8.83 -12.77
C PHE A 292 -15.44 -7.49 -12.92
N ASP A 293 -14.13 -7.48 -12.66
CA ASP A 293 -13.30 -6.31 -12.93
C ASP A 293 -12.99 -6.19 -14.43
N LYS A 294 -13.80 -5.35 -15.10
CA LYS A 294 -13.64 -5.05 -16.53
C LYS A 294 -12.26 -4.46 -16.85
N GLU A 295 -11.68 -3.64 -15.98
CA GLU A 295 -10.38 -3.02 -16.25
C GLU A 295 -9.26 -4.06 -16.17
N SER A 296 -9.26 -4.91 -15.14
CA SER A 296 -8.33 -6.06 -15.10
C SER A 296 -8.49 -6.96 -16.33
N TYR A 297 -9.72 -7.22 -16.80
CA TYR A 297 -9.94 -8.00 -18.03
C TYR A 297 -9.40 -7.28 -19.28
N ASP A 298 -9.68 -5.98 -19.42
CA ASP A 298 -9.33 -5.22 -20.62
C ASP A 298 -7.82 -5.19 -20.86
N TYR A 299 -7.01 -5.10 -19.80
CA TYR A 299 -5.55 -4.98 -19.84
C TYR A 299 -4.81 -6.32 -19.68
N ALA A 300 -5.49 -7.38 -19.23
CA ALA A 300 -4.88 -8.68 -19.02
C ALA A 300 -4.36 -9.33 -20.31
N ALA A 301 -3.30 -10.10 -20.14
CA ALA A 301 -2.68 -10.90 -21.19
C ALA A 301 -3.60 -12.07 -21.62
N PRO A 302 -3.55 -12.49 -22.90
CA PRO A 302 -4.42 -13.54 -23.43
C PRO A 302 -4.39 -14.85 -22.63
N GLU A 303 -3.23 -15.25 -22.11
CA GLU A 303 -3.03 -16.48 -21.36
C GLU A 303 -3.69 -16.45 -19.98
N GLN A 304 -3.89 -15.27 -19.38
CA GLN A 304 -4.58 -15.13 -18.09
C GLN A 304 -6.08 -15.43 -18.19
N TRP A 305 -6.63 -15.42 -19.40
CA TRP A 305 -8.05 -15.66 -19.69
C TRP A 305 -8.28 -16.80 -20.68
N PHE A 306 -7.26 -17.64 -20.89
CA PHE A 306 -7.38 -18.83 -21.73
C PHE A 306 -8.15 -19.92 -20.99
N LYS A 307 -9.38 -20.22 -21.46
CA LYS A 307 -10.11 -21.42 -21.05
C LYS A 307 -9.79 -22.54 -22.05
N PRO A 308 -9.15 -23.65 -21.66
CA PRO A 308 -9.12 -24.82 -22.52
C PRO A 308 -10.57 -25.24 -22.80
N ALA A 309 -10.90 -25.50 -24.07
CA ALA A 309 -12.21 -26.01 -24.43
C ALA A 309 -12.43 -27.33 -23.68
N SER A 310 -13.36 -27.34 -22.73
CA SER A 310 -13.75 -28.57 -22.04
C SER A 310 -14.35 -29.54 -23.07
N PRO A 311 -13.90 -30.80 -23.16
CA PRO A 311 -14.50 -31.78 -24.04
C PRO A 311 -15.79 -32.30 -23.42
N SER A 312 -16.85 -31.51 -23.44
CA SER A 312 -18.22 -31.98 -23.20
C SER A 312 -19.25 -30.93 -23.60
N SER A 313 -19.71 -30.98 -24.85
CA SER A 313 -21.14 -30.94 -25.23
C SER A 313 -21.25 -30.85 -26.76
N PRO A 314 -22.04 -31.72 -27.43
CA PRO A 314 -22.31 -31.62 -28.86
C PRO A 314 -23.38 -30.55 -29.13
N THR A 315 -23.53 -30.18 -30.41
CA THR A 315 -24.50 -29.24 -31.03
C THR A 315 -24.00 -27.77 -31.09
N PHE A 316 -24.03 -27.05 -32.21
CA PHE A 316 -24.73 -27.15 -33.50
C PHE A 316 -23.78 -26.77 -34.65
N HIS A 317 -23.88 -27.47 -35.78
CA HIS A 317 -23.29 -27.06 -37.04
C HIS A 317 -23.90 -25.73 -37.53
N ARG A 318 -23.07 -24.73 -37.84
CA ARG A 318 -23.35 -23.80 -38.94
C ARG A 318 -22.12 -23.65 -39.82
N ARG A 319 -22.22 -24.24 -40.99
CA ARG A 319 -21.31 -24.13 -42.14
C ARG A 319 -21.41 -22.70 -42.67
N ALA A 320 -20.32 -21.93 -42.58
CA ALA A 320 -20.17 -20.69 -43.32
C ALA A 320 -19.15 -20.93 -44.44
N THR A 321 -19.65 -21.00 -45.67
CA THR A 321 -18.89 -20.94 -46.92
C THR A 321 -18.19 -19.58 -47.02
N VAL A 322 -16.85 -19.58 -47.06
CA VAL A 322 -16.04 -18.41 -47.36
C VAL A 322 -15.47 -18.57 -48.76
N THR A 323 -15.94 -17.76 -49.69
CA THR A 323 -15.32 -17.53 -51.00
C THR A 323 -14.37 -16.35 -50.84
N SER A 324 -13.08 -16.56 -51.07
CA SER A 324 -12.07 -15.49 -51.16
C SER A 324 -11.51 -15.45 -52.57
N PRO A 325 -11.39 -14.28 -53.22
CA PRO A 325 -10.37 -14.08 -54.25
C PRO A 325 -9.12 -13.48 -53.60
N ALA A 326 -7.99 -14.13 -53.85
CA ALA A 326 -6.66 -13.65 -53.50
C ALA A 326 -6.17 -12.66 -54.59
N THR A 327 -5.57 -11.56 -54.17
CA THR A 327 -4.69 -10.74 -55.02
C THR A 327 -3.38 -10.52 -54.30
N VAL A 328 -2.31 -10.97 -54.94
CA VAL A 328 -0.91 -10.84 -54.52
C VAL A 328 -0.34 -9.61 -55.19
N SER A 329 0.38 -8.75 -54.45
CA SER A 329 1.30 -7.74 -55.01
C SER A 329 2.28 -7.21 -53.96
N PRO A 330 3.46 -6.70 -54.37
CA PRO A 330 4.73 -6.95 -53.69
C PRO A 330 5.19 -5.86 -52.71
N GLU A 331 6.18 -6.25 -51.91
CA GLU A 331 6.85 -5.49 -50.85
C GLU A 331 7.40 -4.13 -51.29
N LYS A 332 7.10 -3.09 -50.49
CA LYS A 332 7.93 -1.91 -50.27
C LYS A 332 7.75 -1.42 -48.82
N ASN A 333 8.86 -1.00 -48.21
CA ASN A 333 8.98 -0.37 -46.88
C ASN A 333 7.75 0.47 -46.49
N SER A 334 7.00 0.00 -45.49
CA SER A 334 5.85 0.72 -44.93
C SER A 334 5.78 0.43 -43.43
N ASN A 335 5.59 1.49 -42.62
CA ASN A 335 5.45 1.49 -41.15
C ASN A 335 4.19 0.75 -40.67
N THR A 336 4.13 -0.55 -40.98
CA THR A 336 2.97 -1.41 -40.76
C THR A 336 3.33 -2.33 -39.60
N TYR A 337 2.59 -2.21 -38.49
CA TYR A 337 2.75 -3.08 -37.34
C TYR A 337 1.94 -4.36 -37.59
N THR A 338 2.57 -5.52 -37.45
CA THR A 338 1.97 -6.85 -37.58
C THR A 338 2.31 -7.66 -36.34
N LEU A 339 1.33 -7.84 -35.45
CA LEU A 339 1.48 -8.79 -34.35
C LEU A 339 1.40 -10.19 -34.94
N SER A 340 2.39 -11.04 -34.62
CA SER A 340 2.46 -12.41 -35.11
C SER A 340 1.17 -13.18 -34.79
N ARG A 341 0.34 -13.37 -35.82
CA ARG A 341 -0.78 -14.31 -35.79
C ARG A 341 -0.33 -15.53 -36.56
N SER A 342 0.03 -16.60 -35.85
CA SER A 342 0.32 -17.84 -36.53
C SER A 342 -0.95 -18.34 -37.22
N ALA A 343 -0.95 -18.26 -38.54
CA ALA A 343 -2.00 -18.77 -39.41
C ALA A 343 -1.90 -20.30 -39.48
N THR A 344 -2.99 -20.98 -39.14
CA THR A 344 -3.40 -22.31 -39.65
C THR A 344 -2.27 -23.31 -39.94
N ALA A 345 -1.91 -24.12 -38.95
CA ALA A 345 -1.23 -25.38 -39.22
C ALA A 345 -2.12 -26.28 -40.10
N LYS A 346 -1.59 -26.71 -41.25
CA LYS A 346 -2.22 -27.69 -42.14
C LYS A 346 -2.48 -29.01 -41.39
N PRO A 347 -3.58 -29.74 -41.64
CA PRO A 347 -3.84 -31.00 -40.97
C PRO A 347 -2.94 -32.08 -41.59
N VAL A 348 -2.00 -32.61 -40.82
CA VAL A 348 -1.27 -33.84 -41.16
C VAL A 348 -1.74 -34.95 -40.22
N SER A 349 -2.49 -35.87 -40.82
CA SER A 349 -2.79 -37.25 -40.41
C SER A 349 -2.82 -37.62 -38.91
N ASN A 350 -4.04 -37.96 -38.48
CA ASN A 350 -4.45 -38.84 -37.37
C ASN A 350 -3.36 -39.65 -36.65
N HIS A 351 -3.13 -39.32 -35.38
CA HIS A 351 -2.86 -40.31 -34.33
C HIS A 351 -3.54 -39.86 -33.02
N PRO A 352 -4.45 -40.65 -32.41
CA PRO A 352 -5.26 -40.23 -31.26
C PRO A 352 -4.52 -40.21 -29.90
N MET A 353 -3.18 -40.24 -29.89
CA MET A 353 -2.37 -40.34 -28.67
C MET A 353 -1.44 -39.14 -28.42
N ALA A 354 -1.51 -38.07 -29.23
CA ALA A 354 -0.67 -36.87 -29.03
C ALA A 354 -1.32 -35.78 -28.15
N MET A 355 -2.59 -35.93 -27.75
CA MET A 355 -3.31 -34.90 -26.98
C MET A 355 -3.20 -34.99 -25.45
N MET A 356 -2.48 -35.98 -24.90
CA MET A 356 -2.28 -36.08 -23.44
C MET A 356 -1.05 -35.31 -22.92
N HIS A 357 -0.27 -34.66 -23.81
CA HIS A 357 0.95 -33.93 -23.44
C HIS A 357 1.05 -32.52 -24.03
N ALA A 358 -0.06 -31.87 -24.41
CA ALA A 358 -0.01 -30.42 -24.57
C ALA A 358 0.23 -29.81 -23.18
N PRO A 359 1.37 -29.17 -22.90
CA PRO A 359 1.57 -28.49 -21.64
C PRO A 359 0.45 -27.46 -21.51
N THR A 360 -0.27 -27.48 -20.38
CA THR A 360 -1.03 -26.31 -19.94
C THR A 360 -0.18 -25.07 -20.22
N PRO A 361 -0.68 -24.04 -20.93
CA PRO A 361 0.11 -22.85 -21.23
C PRO A 361 0.70 -22.38 -19.90
N HIS A 362 2.04 -22.47 -19.78
CA HIS A 362 2.72 -22.16 -18.54
C HIS A 362 2.50 -20.66 -18.31
N LEU A 363 1.57 -20.32 -17.42
CA LEU A 363 1.30 -18.94 -17.05
C LEU A 363 2.63 -18.36 -16.59
N SER A 364 3.17 -17.41 -17.34
CA SER A 364 4.36 -16.67 -16.97
C SER A 364 3.89 -15.32 -16.43
N PRO A 365 3.85 -15.11 -15.11
CA PRO A 365 3.38 -13.86 -14.52
C PRO A 365 4.19 -12.65 -15.02
N GLN A 366 5.49 -12.85 -15.25
CA GLN A 366 6.38 -11.84 -15.81
C GLN A 366 6.04 -11.52 -17.27
N ALA A 367 5.74 -12.52 -18.11
CA ALA A 367 5.30 -12.25 -19.48
C ALA A 367 3.93 -11.56 -19.52
N ALA A 368 3.05 -11.86 -18.58
CA ALA A 368 1.76 -11.18 -18.44
C ALA A 368 1.95 -9.71 -18.06
N ASP A 369 2.84 -9.40 -17.11
CA ASP A 369 3.22 -8.01 -16.78
C ASP A 369 3.70 -7.24 -18.01
N ILE A 370 4.53 -7.87 -18.86
CA ILE A 370 5.07 -7.25 -20.08
C ILE A 370 3.94 -6.86 -21.03
N PHE A 371 2.93 -7.72 -21.22
CA PHE A 371 1.77 -7.42 -22.05
C PHE A 371 0.95 -6.25 -21.47
N SER A 372 0.61 -6.32 -20.19
CA SER A 372 -0.18 -5.28 -19.52
C SER A 372 0.54 -3.93 -19.50
N LEU A 373 1.86 -3.93 -19.30
CA LEU A 373 2.70 -2.74 -19.39
C LEU A 373 2.71 -2.17 -20.81
N GLY A 374 2.76 -3.01 -21.84
CA GLY A 374 2.65 -2.59 -23.24
C GLY A 374 1.34 -1.86 -23.52
N CYS A 375 0.23 -2.34 -22.96
CA CYS A 375 -1.08 -1.68 -23.04
C CYS A 375 -1.06 -0.28 -22.42
N VAL A 376 -0.47 -0.15 -21.21
CA VAL A 376 -0.33 1.12 -20.49
C VAL A 376 0.56 2.11 -21.25
N ILE A 377 1.71 1.66 -21.78
CA ILE A 377 2.60 2.53 -22.56
C ILE A 377 1.86 3.08 -23.77
N LEU A 378 1.04 2.26 -24.44
CA LEU A 378 0.24 2.72 -25.57
C LEU A 378 -0.81 3.77 -25.18
N ASP A 379 -1.40 3.68 -23.98
CA ASP A 379 -2.27 4.73 -23.44
C ASP A 379 -1.49 6.04 -23.16
N LEU A 380 -0.28 5.96 -22.61
CA LEU A 380 0.58 7.12 -22.36
C LEU A 380 1.04 7.80 -23.67
N LEU A 381 1.42 7.03 -24.69
CA LEU A 381 1.73 7.55 -26.02
C LEU A 381 0.49 8.19 -26.69
N SER A 382 -0.67 7.56 -26.54
CA SER A 382 -1.95 8.12 -26.99
C SER A 382 -2.27 9.43 -26.26
N PHE A 383 -1.95 9.51 -24.97
CA PHE A 383 -2.13 10.73 -24.16
C PHE A 383 -1.30 11.90 -24.70
N LEU A 384 -0.03 11.67 -25.03
CA LEU A 384 0.84 12.69 -25.63
C LEU A 384 0.32 13.23 -26.97
N LEU A 385 -0.40 12.40 -27.73
CA LEU A 385 -1.03 12.79 -28.99
C LEU A 385 -2.48 13.31 -28.83
N LYS A 386 -2.96 13.45 -27.59
CA LYS A 386 -4.34 13.86 -27.26
C LYS A 386 -5.42 12.90 -27.81
N LYS A 387 -5.11 11.61 -27.88
CA LYS A 387 -6.01 10.53 -28.35
C LYS A 387 -6.29 9.48 -27.27
N HIS A 388 -6.33 9.84 -26.00
CA HIS A 388 -6.46 8.87 -24.89
C HIS A 388 -7.92 8.61 -24.47
N GLY A 389 -8.14 7.54 -23.68
CA GLY A 389 -9.43 7.23 -23.05
C GLY A 389 -10.47 6.66 -24.01
N ARG A 390 -11.67 7.25 -24.03
CA ARG A 390 -12.84 6.73 -24.77
C ARG A 390 -12.60 6.49 -26.27
N PRO A 391 -11.92 7.39 -27.04
CA PRO A 391 -11.66 7.16 -28.45
C PRO A 391 -10.88 5.87 -28.72
N PHE A 392 -9.85 5.58 -27.93
CA PHE A 392 -9.04 4.38 -28.13
C PHE A 392 -9.81 3.10 -27.74
N ALA A 393 -10.50 3.11 -26.60
CA ALA A 393 -11.35 1.98 -26.20
C ALA A 393 -12.46 1.70 -27.24
N THR A 394 -13.08 2.75 -27.79
CA THR A 394 -14.09 2.64 -28.85
C THR A 394 -13.51 2.08 -30.15
N HIS A 395 -12.31 2.51 -30.53
CA HIS A 395 -11.61 2.00 -31.70
C HIS A 395 -11.28 0.51 -31.54
N ARG A 396 -10.79 0.08 -30.36
CA ARG A 396 -10.57 -1.34 -30.08
C ARG A 396 -11.84 -2.16 -30.22
N ALA A 397 -12.95 -1.70 -29.67
CA ALA A 397 -14.22 -2.43 -29.72
C ALA A 397 -14.98 -2.37 -31.07
N ALA A 398 -14.43 -1.68 -32.10
CA ALA A 398 -15.17 -1.35 -33.31
C ALA A 398 -15.67 -2.56 -34.12
N ARG A 399 -15.02 -3.73 -34.00
CA ARG A 399 -15.36 -4.97 -34.73
C ARG A 399 -16.43 -5.82 -34.04
N HIS A 400 -16.82 -5.51 -32.80
CA HIS A 400 -17.82 -6.26 -32.02
C HIS A 400 -19.25 -5.66 -32.07
N LYS A 401 -19.55 -4.84 -33.08
CA LYS A 401 -20.85 -4.19 -33.27
C LYS A 401 -21.88 -5.14 -33.94
N THR A 402 -22.37 -6.14 -33.23
CA THR A 402 -23.70 -6.71 -33.55
C THR A 402 -24.73 -6.14 -32.58
N PRO A 403 -25.55 -5.15 -32.99
CA PRO A 403 -26.56 -4.56 -32.14
C PRO A 403 -27.77 -5.51 -32.08
N SER A 404 -27.70 -6.53 -31.23
CA SER A 404 -28.91 -7.21 -30.78
C SER A 404 -29.54 -6.39 -29.66
N ARG A 405 -30.85 -6.15 -29.78
CA ARG A 405 -31.72 -5.43 -28.84
C ARG A 405 -31.37 -5.82 -27.39
N GLY A 406 -30.73 -4.91 -26.64
CA GLY A 406 -30.29 -5.13 -25.24
C GLY A 406 -28.85 -5.65 -25.05
N GLY A 407 -27.98 -5.55 -26.05
CA GLY A 407 -26.66 -6.19 -26.10
C GLY A 407 -25.61 -5.69 -25.10
N ALA A 408 -24.82 -6.64 -24.59
CA ALA A 408 -23.68 -6.43 -23.70
C ALA A 408 -22.69 -5.36 -24.20
N VAL A 409 -22.00 -4.69 -23.27
CA VAL A 409 -20.94 -3.71 -23.56
C VAL A 409 -19.93 -4.33 -24.54
N PRO A 410 -19.63 -3.69 -25.69
CA PRO A 410 -18.66 -4.20 -26.65
C PRO A 410 -17.31 -4.48 -25.99
N ASP A 411 -16.73 -5.66 -26.27
CA ASP A 411 -15.43 -6.05 -25.72
C ASP A 411 -14.34 -5.12 -26.27
N SER A 412 -13.75 -4.33 -25.37
CA SER A 412 -12.68 -3.37 -25.64
C SER A 412 -11.31 -3.84 -25.15
N SER A 413 -11.19 -5.11 -24.76
CA SER A 413 -9.93 -5.69 -24.28
C SER A 413 -8.86 -5.66 -25.35
N PHE A 414 -7.61 -5.44 -24.93
CA PHE A 414 -6.47 -5.42 -25.85
C PHE A 414 -6.29 -6.79 -26.49
N HIS A 415 -6.34 -7.87 -25.68
CA HIS A 415 -6.04 -9.23 -26.14
C HIS A 415 -7.06 -9.80 -27.14
N LYS A 416 -8.32 -9.34 -27.17
CA LYS A 416 -9.30 -9.75 -28.21
C LYS A 416 -9.26 -8.87 -29.46
N ASN A 417 -8.72 -7.66 -29.36
CA ASN A 417 -8.81 -6.64 -30.40
C ASN A 417 -7.45 -6.23 -30.99
N LEU A 418 -6.45 -7.11 -30.97
CA LEU A 418 -5.08 -6.83 -31.42
C LEU A 418 -4.99 -6.19 -32.81
N GLY A 419 -5.85 -6.57 -33.76
CA GLY A 419 -5.88 -5.92 -35.08
C GLY A 419 -6.35 -4.46 -35.09
N GLN A 420 -7.19 -4.07 -34.13
CA GLN A 420 -7.52 -2.65 -33.91
C GLN A 420 -6.43 -1.94 -33.11
N VAL A 421 -5.66 -2.67 -32.30
CA VAL A 421 -4.48 -2.11 -31.63
C VAL A 421 -3.39 -1.78 -32.65
N GLU A 422 -3.09 -2.67 -33.60
CA GLU A 422 -2.17 -2.44 -34.72
C GLU A 422 -2.53 -1.20 -35.54
N SER A 423 -3.78 -1.10 -36.00
CA SER A 423 -4.21 0.05 -36.80
C SER A 423 -4.16 1.36 -36.01
N TRP A 424 -4.36 1.30 -34.69
CA TRP A 424 -4.19 2.45 -33.81
C TRP A 424 -2.73 2.88 -33.73
N MET A 425 -1.80 1.94 -33.51
CA MET A 425 -0.36 2.20 -33.51
C MET A 425 0.10 2.84 -34.83
N THR A 426 -0.37 2.34 -35.98
CA THR A 426 -0.11 2.97 -37.29
C THR A 426 -0.63 4.41 -37.37
N SER A 427 -1.79 4.70 -36.80
CA SER A 427 -2.29 6.08 -36.73
C SER A 427 -1.43 6.97 -35.82
N LEU A 428 -0.98 6.46 -34.67
CA LEU A 428 -0.12 7.23 -33.76
C LEU A 428 1.23 7.53 -34.41
N ALA A 429 1.84 6.55 -35.09
CA ALA A 429 3.10 6.73 -35.81
C ALA A 429 3.01 7.86 -36.87
N LYS A 430 1.93 7.87 -37.67
CA LYS A 430 1.70 8.93 -38.67
C LYS A 430 1.53 10.31 -38.05
N ASP A 431 0.87 10.40 -36.90
CA ASP A 431 0.66 11.69 -36.23
C ASP A 431 1.89 12.17 -35.46
N ALA A 432 2.71 11.25 -34.93
CA ALA A 432 4.00 11.57 -34.33
C ALA A 432 4.98 12.12 -35.37
N ALA A 433 5.08 11.47 -36.54
CA ALA A 433 5.95 11.93 -37.65
C ALA A 433 5.61 13.36 -38.12
N LYS A 434 4.34 13.77 -38.06
CA LYS A 434 3.95 15.16 -38.35
C LYS A 434 4.46 16.15 -37.30
N LYS A 435 4.48 15.75 -36.03
CA LYS A 435 4.87 16.58 -34.88
C LYS A 435 6.37 16.58 -34.61
N GLU A 436 7.11 15.61 -35.14
CA GLU A 436 8.57 15.51 -35.03
C GLU A 436 9.28 16.77 -35.53
N LYS A 437 8.73 17.41 -36.57
CA LYS A 437 9.24 18.69 -37.08
C LYS A 437 9.17 19.83 -36.04
N ASP A 438 8.19 19.79 -35.15
CA ASP A 438 7.97 20.82 -34.13
C ASP A 438 8.68 20.49 -32.81
N ASP A 439 8.87 19.21 -32.53
CA ASP A 439 9.43 18.71 -31.28
C ASP A 439 10.15 17.38 -31.52
N PRO A 440 11.50 17.36 -31.47
CA PRO A 440 12.30 16.15 -31.72
C PRO A 440 11.95 14.96 -30.83
N LEU A 441 11.32 15.19 -29.67
CA LEU A 441 10.84 14.11 -28.79
C LEU A 441 9.95 13.10 -29.53
N PHE A 442 9.20 13.53 -30.55
CA PHE A 442 8.34 12.62 -31.34
C PHE A 442 9.12 11.65 -32.24
N GLY A 443 10.42 11.88 -32.48
CA GLY A 443 11.27 10.93 -33.21
C GLY A 443 11.39 9.57 -32.51
N GLY A 444 11.25 9.54 -31.18
CA GLY A 444 11.24 8.30 -30.41
C GLY A 444 9.93 7.50 -30.45
N PHE A 445 8.83 8.03 -31.00
CA PHE A 445 7.53 7.34 -31.00
C PHE A 445 7.54 6.06 -31.82
N VAL A 446 8.05 6.12 -33.06
CA VAL A 446 8.03 4.95 -33.96
C VAL A 446 8.88 3.80 -33.40
N PRO A 447 10.13 4.04 -32.93
CA PRO A 447 10.89 3.02 -32.22
C PRO A 447 10.18 2.47 -30.98
N MET A 448 9.53 3.33 -30.17
CA MET A 448 8.81 2.90 -28.97
C MET A 448 7.60 2.03 -29.32
N LEU A 449 6.86 2.35 -30.38
CA LEU A 449 5.73 1.56 -30.85
C LEU A 449 6.14 0.16 -31.32
N HIS A 450 7.34 0.01 -31.91
CA HIS A 450 7.89 -1.33 -32.20
C HIS A 450 8.21 -2.12 -30.94
N VAL A 451 8.71 -1.48 -29.88
CA VAL A 451 8.89 -2.15 -28.59
C VAL A 451 7.54 -2.63 -28.05
N VAL A 452 6.52 -1.75 -28.05
CA VAL A 452 5.16 -2.08 -27.60
C VAL A 452 4.55 -3.21 -28.43
N GLU A 453 4.73 -3.21 -29.75
CA GLU A 453 4.29 -4.29 -30.64
C GLU A 453 4.83 -5.66 -30.16
N HIS A 454 6.14 -5.77 -29.90
CA HIS A 454 6.72 -7.00 -29.39
C HIS A 454 6.20 -7.38 -27.98
N MET A 455 5.94 -6.40 -27.12
CA MET A 455 5.35 -6.64 -25.78
C MET A 455 3.92 -7.20 -25.86
N LEU A 456 3.16 -6.82 -26.90
CA LEU A 456 1.77 -7.23 -27.12
C LEU A 456 1.62 -8.53 -27.92
N THR A 457 2.71 -9.28 -28.12
CA THR A 457 2.67 -10.57 -28.83
C THR A 457 1.76 -11.57 -28.12
N LEU A 458 1.00 -12.36 -28.90
CA LEU A 458 0.00 -13.29 -28.38
C LEU A 458 0.65 -14.38 -27.50
N HIS A 459 1.74 -14.98 -27.96
CA HIS A 459 2.42 -16.05 -27.24
C HIS A 459 3.37 -15.47 -26.17
N PRO A 460 3.25 -15.89 -24.90
CA PRO A 460 4.11 -15.39 -23.82
C PRO A 460 5.60 -15.60 -24.04
N SER A 461 5.99 -16.69 -24.71
CA SER A 461 7.39 -17.03 -25.01
C SER A 461 8.03 -16.17 -26.08
N GLU A 462 7.23 -15.49 -26.91
CA GLU A 462 7.70 -14.60 -27.97
C GLU A 462 7.84 -13.15 -27.48
N ARG A 463 7.31 -12.83 -26.30
CA ARG A 463 7.45 -11.50 -25.70
C ARG A 463 8.91 -11.28 -25.25
N PRO A 464 9.46 -10.08 -25.44
CA PRO A 464 10.82 -9.76 -25.02
C PRO A 464 10.93 -9.83 -23.49
N SER A 465 12.12 -10.13 -22.98
CA SER A 465 12.39 -9.95 -21.55
C SER A 465 12.32 -8.48 -21.17
N ILE A 466 11.93 -8.18 -19.93
CA ILE A 466 11.83 -6.79 -19.49
C ILE A 466 13.19 -6.06 -19.52
N HIS A 467 14.30 -6.78 -19.34
CA HIS A 467 15.65 -6.22 -19.49
C HIS A 467 15.88 -5.71 -20.92
N HIS A 468 15.44 -6.48 -21.93
CA HIS A 468 15.51 -6.04 -23.33
C HIS A 468 14.64 -4.81 -23.58
N VAL A 469 13.41 -4.79 -23.04
CA VAL A 469 12.49 -3.65 -23.13
C VAL A 469 13.11 -2.40 -22.48
N GLN A 470 13.68 -2.53 -21.27
CA GLN A 470 14.32 -1.44 -20.54
C GLN A 470 15.52 -0.87 -21.30
N ALA A 471 16.44 -1.73 -21.76
CA ALA A 471 17.62 -1.29 -22.49
C ALA A 471 17.26 -0.58 -23.81
N LYS A 472 16.28 -1.12 -24.54
CA LYS A 472 15.81 -0.52 -25.79
C LYS A 472 15.09 0.81 -25.55
N THR A 473 14.27 0.89 -24.51
CA THR A 473 13.57 2.12 -24.11
C THR A 473 14.54 3.21 -23.71
N TYR A 474 15.54 2.88 -22.87
CA TYR A 474 16.60 3.81 -22.48
C TYR A 474 17.27 4.42 -23.71
N LYS A 475 17.68 3.57 -24.67
CA LYS A 475 18.28 4.01 -25.93
C LYS A 475 17.37 4.93 -26.74
N ILE A 476 16.07 4.61 -26.84
CA ILE A 476 15.10 5.44 -27.57
C ILE A 476 14.93 6.81 -26.89
N ILE A 477 14.89 6.85 -25.57
CA ILE A 477 14.72 8.08 -24.80
C ILE A 477 15.94 9.00 -24.94
N THR A 478 17.14 8.44 -24.84
CA THR A 478 18.38 9.22 -24.92
C THR A 478 18.70 9.64 -26.35
N GLU A 479 18.63 8.72 -27.31
CA GLU A 479 19.08 8.97 -28.69
C GLU A 479 17.98 9.53 -29.60
N SER A 480 16.74 9.04 -29.48
CA SER A 480 15.65 9.43 -30.38
C SER A 480 14.75 10.52 -29.81
N CYS A 481 14.61 10.60 -28.48
CA CYS A 481 13.81 11.66 -27.84
C CYS A 481 14.65 12.87 -27.40
N GLY A 482 15.99 12.75 -27.41
CA GLY A 482 16.91 13.81 -26.97
C GLY A 482 16.89 14.07 -25.47
N ILE A 483 16.45 13.11 -24.65
CA ILE A 483 16.45 13.24 -23.18
C ILE A 483 17.77 12.66 -22.66
N SER A 484 18.80 13.51 -22.53
CA SER A 484 20.15 13.12 -22.14
C SER A 484 20.22 12.47 -20.76
N GLU A 485 19.38 12.93 -19.83
CA GLU A 485 19.29 12.43 -18.46
C GLU A 485 17.85 11.98 -18.18
N PRO A 486 17.52 10.71 -18.48
CA PRO A 486 16.28 10.08 -18.04
C PRO A 486 16.25 9.99 -16.51
N HIS A 487 15.05 9.99 -15.91
CA HIS A 487 14.91 9.97 -14.45
C HIS A 487 15.58 8.76 -13.78
N CYS A 488 15.28 7.54 -14.24
CA CYS A 488 15.91 6.31 -13.73
C CYS A 488 17.14 5.95 -14.55
N VAL A 489 18.27 5.69 -13.90
CA VAL A 489 19.47 5.18 -14.57
C VAL A 489 20.01 4.00 -13.78
N HIS A 490 19.37 2.84 -13.95
CA HIS A 490 19.82 1.59 -13.33
C HIS A 490 20.37 0.62 -14.38
N GLN A 491 21.53 0.03 -14.08
CA GLN A 491 22.12 -1.03 -14.89
C GLN A 491 21.85 -2.37 -14.20
N TYR A 492 20.96 -3.17 -14.79
CA TYR A 492 20.62 -4.49 -14.28
C TYR A 492 21.26 -5.58 -15.14
N GLY A 493 22.59 -5.61 -15.24
CA GLY A 493 23.25 -6.62 -16.07
C GLY A 493 24.73 -6.36 -16.32
N GLY A 494 25.55 -6.82 -15.38
CA GLY A 494 26.99 -7.00 -15.54
C GLY A 494 27.47 -7.93 -14.42
N GLY A 495 27.80 -9.18 -14.75
CA GLY A 495 28.46 -10.08 -13.81
C GLY A 495 29.82 -9.53 -13.45
N GLY A 496 29.90 -8.80 -12.34
CA GLY A 496 31.12 -8.21 -11.82
C GLY A 496 30.82 -7.50 -10.50
N SER A 497 31.47 -7.94 -9.42
CA SER A 497 31.48 -7.25 -8.14
C SER A 497 31.73 -5.75 -8.31
N GLY A 498 30.84 -4.92 -7.75
CA GLY A 498 31.16 -3.53 -7.41
C GLY A 498 30.10 -2.51 -7.82
N GLY A 499 29.44 -1.92 -6.82
CA GLY A 499 28.94 -0.55 -6.92
C GLY A 499 27.45 -0.38 -7.22
N LEU A 500 26.61 -0.50 -6.18
CA LEU A 500 25.38 0.28 -6.09
C LEU A 500 25.77 1.77 -6.03
N LYS A 501 25.86 2.43 -7.19
CA LYS A 501 26.06 3.89 -7.26
C LYS A 501 24.68 4.56 -7.18
N LEU A 502 24.19 4.69 -5.95
CA LEU A 502 23.09 5.62 -5.62
C LEU A 502 23.58 7.04 -5.91
N LEU A 503 22.98 7.72 -6.88
CA LEU A 503 23.17 9.16 -7.05
C LEU A 503 22.37 9.89 -5.98
N LEU A 504 23.11 10.68 -5.19
CA LEU A 504 22.64 11.54 -4.11
C LEU A 504 21.51 12.48 -4.59
N GLY A 505 20.34 12.34 -3.97
CA GLY A 505 19.43 13.47 -3.74
C GLY A 505 19.92 14.23 -2.52
N THR A 506 20.21 15.52 -2.70
CA THR A 506 20.60 16.46 -1.65
C THR A 506 19.50 16.58 -0.60
N SER A 507 19.84 16.36 0.67
CA SER A 507 19.11 16.90 1.82
C SER A 507 20.12 17.41 2.84
N PRO A 508 19.83 18.50 3.57
CA PRO A 508 20.82 19.16 4.40
C PRO A 508 21.06 18.37 5.69
N VAL A 509 22.33 18.44 6.07
CA VAL A 509 23.00 18.06 7.32
C VAL A 509 22.13 18.22 8.57
N ASP A 510 22.06 17.17 9.39
CA ASP A 510 22.43 17.29 10.80
C ASP A 510 23.10 16.00 11.28
N ASP A 511 24.24 16.21 11.91
CA ASP A 511 25.27 15.24 12.31
C ASP A 511 25.09 14.91 13.79
N ARG A 512 25.09 13.61 14.15
CA ARG A 512 25.90 13.03 15.24
C ARG A 512 25.65 11.53 15.44
N SER A 513 26.63 10.77 14.93
CA SER A 513 27.30 9.59 15.51
C SER A 513 26.55 8.62 16.44
N ASP A 514 26.52 7.33 16.07
CA ASP A 514 27.37 6.34 16.73
C ASP A 514 27.67 5.12 15.84
N ALA A 515 28.94 4.75 15.78
CA ALA A 515 29.50 3.69 14.97
C ALA A 515 29.86 2.49 15.85
N ILE A 516 29.46 1.27 15.47
CA ILE A 516 30.19 0.05 15.87
C ILE A 516 30.25 -0.94 14.69
N SER A 517 31.50 -1.20 14.30
CA SER A 517 31.99 -2.17 13.32
C SER A 517 31.92 -3.60 13.85
N ILE A 518 31.57 -4.60 13.02
CA ILE A 518 32.02 -5.99 13.23
C ILE A 518 32.42 -6.66 11.90
N LEU A 519 33.58 -7.31 12.00
CA LEU A 519 34.48 -7.88 11.01
C LEU A 519 33.96 -9.15 10.32
N THR A 520 34.29 -9.28 9.04
CA THR A 520 34.21 -10.53 8.27
C THR A 520 35.41 -11.43 8.60
N HIS A 521 35.17 -12.62 9.16
CA HIS A 521 36.17 -13.68 9.24
C HIS A 521 36.00 -14.69 8.10
N LYS A 522 37.08 -14.82 7.32
CA LYS A 522 37.30 -15.80 6.26
C LYS A 522 38.13 -16.94 6.84
N ARG A 523 37.73 -18.20 6.64
CA ARG A 523 38.60 -19.37 6.83
C ARG A 523 38.31 -20.45 5.77
N ASN A 524 39.32 -20.69 4.92
CA ASN A 524 39.63 -21.97 4.25
C ASN A 524 40.07 -22.99 5.33
N SER A 525 40.04 -24.32 5.20
CA SER A 525 40.14 -25.27 4.08
C SER A 525 40.00 -26.71 4.63
N GLY A 526 39.69 -27.69 3.77
CA GLY A 526 40.12 -29.09 3.95
C GLY A 526 39.00 -30.12 3.83
N GLY A 527 39.03 -30.95 2.78
CA GLY A 527 38.05 -32.01 2.52
C GLY A 527 38.57 -33.43 2.80
N ALA A 528 37.67 -34.42 2.71
CA ALA A 528 37.88 -35.73 2.07
C ALA A 528 36.61 -36.62 2.15
N SER A 529 36.23 -37.16 0.99
CA SER A 529 35.67 -38.49 0.69
C SER A 529 34.49 -39.10 1.49
N GLY A 530 33.35 -39.22 0.80
CA GLY A 530 32.79 -40.51 0.35
C GLY A 530 31.89 -41.32 1.31
N LEU A 531 30.62 -41.53 0.93
CA LEU A 531 30.02 -42.85 0.64
C LEU A 531 28.51 -42.74 0.32
N ARG A 532 28.06 -43.65 -0.56
CA ARG A 532 26.68 -43.84 -1.01
C ARG A 532 25.88 -44.69 -0.01
N SER A 533 24.55 -44.50 0.01
CA SER A 533 23.50 -45.54 -0.06
C SER A 533 22.33 -45.28 0.89
N GLY A 534 21.12 -45.64 0.44
CA GLY A 534 20.14 -46.24 1.34
C GLY A 534 18.83 -45.49 1.51
N ARG A 535 17.88 -45.73 0.61
CA ARG A 535 16.45 -45.66 0.92
C ARG A 535 16.14 -46.67 2.03
N SER A 536 15.37 -46.28 3.03
CA SER A 536 14.49 -47.20 3.75
C SER A 536 13.20 -46.51 4.20
N SER A 537 12.11 -47.10 3.75
CA SER A 537 10.76 -46.98 4.26
C SER A 537 10.66 -47.47 5.70
N ILE A 538 9.88 -46.76 6.53
CA ILE A 538 9.18 -47.37 7.67
C ILE A 538 7.72 -46.95 7.57
N GLY A 539 6.86 -47.95 7.49
CA GLY A 539 5.44 -47.85 7.76
C GLY A 539 5.09 -48.63 9.02
N SER A 540 4.15 -48.12 9.80
CA SER A 540 3.09 -48.89 10.50
C SER A 540 2.27 -47.93 11.36
N ARG A 541 0.96 -47.82 11.09
CA ARG A 541 -0.18 -48.41 11.85
C ARG A 541 -0.55 -47.57 13.08
N GLY A 542 -1.79 -47.27 13.40
CA GLY A 542 -3.12 -47.62 12.87
C GLY A 542 -4.15 -46.77 13.62
N SER A 543 -5.23 -46.33 12.95
CA SER A 543 -6.60 -46.84 13.12
C SER A 543 -7.37 -46.35 14.35
N THR A 544 -8.43 -45.58 14.10
CA THR A 544 -9.83 -45.76 14.58
C THR A 544 -10.66 -44.56 14.07
N SER A 545 -11.45 -44.72 13.01
CA SER A 545 -12.89 -45.06 12.99
C SER A 545 -13.78 -44.12 13.82
N SER A 546 -14.57 -43.28 13.15
CA SER A 546 -16.02 -43.55 13.02
C SER A 546 -16.73 -42.43 12.25
N THR A 547 -17.48 -42.85 11.23
CA THR A 547 -18.45 -42.04 10.50
C THR A 547 -19.80 -42.16 11.20
N VAL A 548 -20.45 -41.04 11.51
CA VAL A 548 -21.89 -40.99 11.74
C VAL A 548 -22.48 -39.83 10.92
N ARG A 549 -23.25 -40.19 9.90
CA ARG A 549 -24.23 -39.30 9.26
C ARG A 549 -25.41 -39.11 10.20
N ARG A 550 -25.91 -37.88 10.35
CA ARG A 550 -27.36 -37.63 10.47
C ARG A 550 -27.72 -36.20 10.07
N THR A 551 -28.74 -36.15 9.24
CA THR A 551 -29.60 -35.06 8.75
C THR A 551 -30.32 -34.30 9.87
N LEU A 552 -30.76 -33.05 9.60
CA LEU A 552 -31.99 -32.34 10.05
C LEU A 552 -31.96 -30.92 9.39
N SER A 553 -32.80 -30.59 8.41
CA SER A 553 -34.13 -29.93 8.49
C SER A 553 -34.14 -28.61 9.28
N GLY A 554 -34.51 -27.50 8.62
CA GLY A 554 -34.47 -26.15 9.18
C GLY A 554 -35.74 -25.66 9.88
N SER A 555 -35.69 -24.42 10.38
CA SER A 555 -36.79 -23.45 10.39
C SER A 555 -36.32 -22.07 10.88
N SER A 556 -36.78 -21.04 10.17
CA SER A 556 -37.07 -19.63 10.47
C SER A 556 -36.62 -18.97 11.78
N ALA A 557 -35.93 -17.82 11.64
CA ALA A 557 -35.92 -16.73 12.63
C ALA A 557 -35.58 -15.35 11.99
N GLU A 558 -36.36 -14.91 11.00
CA GLU A 558 -36.39 -13.52 10.52
C GLU A 558 -37.44 -12.71 11.31
N ALA A 559 -37.07 -12.27 12.52
CA ALA A 559 -37.85 -11.26 13.26
C ALA A 559 -37.02 -10.45 14.28
N GLY A 560 -35.76 -10.82 14.57
CA GLY A 560 -34.91 -10.10 15.54
C GLY A 560 -34.02 -8.98 14.98
N ARG A 561 -34.00 -8.77 13.66
CA ARG A 561 -32.99 -7.91 12.99
C ARG A 561 -33.32 -6.41 12.94
N GLN A 562 -34.57 -6.00 13.18
CA GLN A 562 -34.94 -4.58 13.15
C GLN A 562 -34.76 -3.86 14.51
N SER A 563 -34.89 -4.58 15.63
CA SER A 563 -34.66 -4.03 16.98
C SER A 563 -33.19 -3.65 17.23
N HIS A 564 -32.27 -4.47 16.72
CA HIS A 564 -30.83 -4.29 16.97
C HIS A 564 -30.24 -3.09 16.20
N TYR A 565 -30.86 -2.71 15.06
CA TYR A 565 -30.41 -1.57 14.25
C TYR A 565 -30.87 -0.22 14.82
N GLN A 566 -32.05 -0.16 15.46
CA GLN A 566 -32.51 1.06 16.13
C GLN A 566 -31.72 1.32 17.43
N GLN A 567 -31.34 0.27 18.16
CA GLN A 567 -30.53 0.37 19.37
C GLN A 567 -29.08 0.83 19.05
N TYR A 568 -28.52 0.39 17.92
CA TYR A 568 -27.21 0.85 17.43
C TYR A 568 -27.20 2.34 17.02
N GLN A 569 -28.31 2.84 16.46
CA GLN A 569 -28.43 4.26 16.08
C GLN A 569 -28.60 5.16 17.31
N GLN A 570 -29.24 4.68 18.37
CA GLN A 570 -29.40 5.41 19.62
C GLN A 570 -28.07 5.51 20.40
N GLN A 571 -27.25 4.44 20.41
CA GLN A 571 -25.88 4.46 20.94
C GLN A 571 -24.93 5.40 20.15
N GLN A 572 -25.11 5.54 18.84
CA GLN A 572 -24.33 6.49 18.04
C GLN A 572 -24.72 7.96 18.25
N GLN A 573 -25.96 8.24 18.68
CA GLN A 573 -26.39 9.60 19.02
C GLN A 573 -25.94 10.00 20.44
N GLN A 574 -25.98 9.07 21.40
CA GLN A 574 -25.42 9.31 22.74
C GLN A 574 -23.90 9.51 22.73
N SER A 575 -23.16 8.73 21.94
CA SER A 575 -21.70 8.92 21.78
C SER A 575 -21.29 10.18 21.01
N ARG A 576 -22.22 10.84 20.28
CA ARG A 576 -22.00 12.17 19.71
C ARG A 576 -22.20 13.30 20.72
N SER A 577 -23.13 13.14 21.67
CA SER A 577 -23.35 14.09 22.77
C SER A 577 -22.20 14.09 23.77
N VAL A 578 -21.67 12.91 24.11
CA VAL A 578 -20.52 12.76 25.01
C VAL A 578 -19.24 13.32 24.35
N LYS A 579 -19.10 13.23 23.03
CA LYS A 579 -17.98 13.83 22.28
C LYS A 579 -17.98 15.36 22.25
N SER A 580 -19.14 16.04 22.34
CA SER A 580 -19.18 17.50 22.42
C SER A 580 -18.86 18.05 23.81
N GLU A 581 -19.10 17.27 24.86
CA GLU A 581 -18.69 17.61 26.24
C GLU A 581 -17.21 17.27 26.47
N LEU A 582 -16.68 16.19 25.88
CA LEU A 582 -15.25 15.84 25.94
C LEU A 582 -14.33 16.80 25.17
N THR A 583 -14.84 17.53 24.16
CA THR A 583 -14.04 18.54 23.46
C THR A 583 -13.70 19.75 24.33
N SER A 584 -14.46 20.06 25.39
CA SER A 584 -14.14 21.19 26.27
C SER A 584 -12.96 20.89 27.20
N GLY A 585 -12.78 19.64 27.63
CA GLY A 585 -11.65 19.21 28.46
C GLY A 585 -10.30 19.27 27.73
N LEU A 586 -10.26 18.97 26.43
CA LEU A 586 -9.05 19.11 25.60
C LEU A 586 -8.66 20.56 25.31
N GLN A 587 -9.56 21.53 25.56
CA GLN A 587 -9.32 22.94 25.35
C GLN A 587 -8.64 23.60 26.56
N SER A 588 -8.90 23.14 27.79
CA SER A 588 -8.29 23.71 29.00
C SER A 588 -6.76 23.53 29.04
N LEU A 589 -6.23 22.41 28.52
CA LEU A 589 -4.79 22.15 28.43
C LEU A 589 -4.09 22.90 27.28
N ARG A 590 -4.84 23.45 26.31
CA ARG A 590 -4.28 24.29 25.24
C ARG A 590 -4.04 25.73 25.69
N ASP A 591 -4.87 26.24 26.61
CA ASP A 591 -4.84 27.64 27.02
C ASP A 591 -3.75 27.96 28.07
N ILE A 592 -3.16 26.93 28.70
CA ILE A 592 -2.08 27.10 29.69
C ILE A 592 -0.74 27.47 29.01
N ASN A 593 -0.54 27.15 27.73
CA ASN A 593 0.77 27.26 27.07
C ASN A 593 0.97 28.53 26.21
N ILE A 594 0.07 29.52 26.29
CA ILE A 594 0.15 30.77 25.48
C ILE A 594 0.56 32.00 26.32
N ASN A 595 0.52 31.97 27.65
CA ASN A 595 0.70 33.18 28.47
C ASN A 595 2.06 33.37 29.18
N SER A 596 3.07 32.55 28.90
CA SER A 596 4.42 32.72 29.46
C SER A 596 5.39 33.28 28.40
N GLY A 597 5.18 34.53 28.00
CA GLY A 597 6.10 35.24 27.11
C GLY A 597 5.96 36.77 27.19
N ASN A 598 7.03 37.42 27.64
CA ASN A 598 7.30 38.87 27.74
C ASN A 598 6.73 39.65 28.93
N GLN A 599 7.61 39.97 29.89
CA GLN A 599 7.98 41.37 30.22
C GLN A 599 9.13 41.42 31.24
N CYS A 600 10.33 41.81 30.80
CA CYS A 600 11.39 42.34 31.66
C CYS A 600 11.99 43.59 30.98
N ARG A 601 11.73 44.78 31.55
CA ARG A 601 12.46 46.03 31.26
C ARG A 601 13.53 46.25 32.34
N PRO A 602 14.74 46.72 32.00
CA PRO A 602 15.76 47.03 32.99
C PRO A 602 15.61 48.46 33.56
N PRO A 603 16.14 48.74 34.77
CA PRO A 603 16.07 50.06 35.39
C PRO A 603 17.19 50.99 34.88
N SER A 604 16.84 52.26 34.65
CA SER A 604 17.75 53.35 34.30
C SER A 604 18.38 53.97 35.54
N ALA A 605 19.70 54.05 35.58
CA ALA A 605 20.48 54.77 36.58
C ALA A 605 20.54 56.27 36.24
N ASN A 606 20.29 57.10 37.26
CA ASN A 606 20.56 58.53 37.26
C ASN A 606 22.07 58.79 37.47
N THR A 607 22.64 59.64 36.63
CA THR A 607 23.87 60.39 36.96
C THR A 607 23.66 61.85 36.58
N ASP A 608 23.57 62.71 37.59
CA ASP A 608 23.75 64.15 37.49
C ASP A 608 25.21 64.47 37.12
N SER A 609 25.41 65.44 36.22
CA SER A 609 26.13 66.70 36.44
C SER A 609 26.73 67.29 35.15
N ASN A 610 26.33 68.54 34.89
CA ASN A 610 26.81 69.51 33.90
C ASN A 610 28.20 70.06 34.32
N PRO A 611 28.93 70.87 33.52
CA PRO A 611 28.46 71.86 32.54
C PRO A 611 28.92 71.67 31.08
#